data_AF-A0A6L3ART1-F1
#
_entry.id   AF-A0A6L3ART1-F1
#
_cell.length_a   1.000
_cell.length_b   1.000
_cell.length_c   1.000
_cell.angle_alpha   90.00
_cell.angle_beta   90.00
_cell.angle_gamma   90.00
#
_symmetry.space_group_name_H-M   'P 1'
#
loop_
_entity.id
_entity.type
_entity.pdbx_description
1 polymer ?
#
loop_
_entity_poly.entity_id
_entity_poly.type
_entity_poly.pdbx_seq_one_letter_code
_entity_poly.pdbx_strand_id
1 'polypeptide(L)'
;MKNKIFLYIFVLCSISSPVFGQFYDYESPEIRLKTGLPNIFVVESVRQISDSEQESMLNISVSVKKGRIESVGKEGGFWIVTVRTSSKEASTYLVKESQFKIVGEESKKVIINAIHWKDGN
;
A
#
# COMPACT_ATOMS: atom_id res chain seq x y z
N MET A 1 -34.01 47.28 37.40
CA MET A 1 -32.56 47.34 37.69
C MET A 1 -32.04 45.92 37.94
N LYS A 2 -30.92 45.59 37.27
CA LYS A 2 -29.94 44.53 37.60
C LYS A 2 -30.43 43.07 37.42
N ASN A 3 -30.22 42.51 36.22
CA ASN A 3 -29.08 41.65 35.87
C ASN A 3 -28.79 40.55 36.89
N LYS A 4 -29.06 39.30 36.49
CA LYS A 4 -28.22 38.11 36.72
C LYS A 4 -28.76 36.93 35.87
N ILE A 5 -28.93 37.18 34.58
CA ILE A 5 -28.85 36.14 33.55
C ILE A 5 -27.36 36.01 33.30
N PHE A 6 -26.69 35.04 33.88
CA PHE A 6 -25.40 34.52 33.42
C PHE A 6 -25.06 33.35 34.34
N LEU A 7 -24.52 32.28 33.74
CA LEU A 7 -23.82 31.18 34.41
C LEU A 7 -24.62 29.91 34.76
N TYR A 8 -25.46 29.38 33.86
CA TYR A 8 -25.78 27.93 33.87
C TYR A 8 -25.98 27.32 32.46
N ILE A 9 -25.48 27.98 31.41
CA ILE A 9 -25.43 27.44 30.03
C ILE A 9 -23.96 27.30 29.61
N PHE A 10 -23.14 26.72 30.49
CA PHE A 10 -21.73 26.41 30.18
C PHE A 10 -21.32 25.01 30.64
N VAL A 11 -22.30 24.12 30.87
CA VAL A 11 -22.08 22.73 31.31
C VAL A 11 -22.79 21.72 30.38
N LEU A 12 -23.16 22.13 29.16
CA LEU A 12 -23.81 21.25 28.17
C LEU A 12 -23.05 21.12 26.84
N CYS A 13 -21.88 21.75 26.69
CA CYS A 13 -21.11 21.74 25.43
C CYS A 13 -19.73 21.05 25.51
N SER A 14 -19.45 20.24 26.54
CA SER A 14 -18.09 19.69 26.74
C SER A 14 -18.02 18.17 26.82
N ILE A 15 -19.05 17.46 26.35
CA ILE A 15 -18.93 16.03 26.05
C ILE A 15 -19.24 15.81 24.56
N SER A 16 -18.50 16.52 23.70
CA SER A 16 -18.29 16.02 22.34
C SER A 16 -17.50 14.73 22.47
N SER A 17 -18.21 13.61 22.54
CA SER A 17 -17.60 12.32 22.27
C SER A 17 -17.01 12.41 20.86
N PRO A 18 -15.72 12.13 20.63
CA PRO A 18 -15.26 11.90 19.27
C PRO A 18 -15.80 10.54 18.80
N VAL A 19 -17.12 10.45 18.59
CA VAL A 19 -17.72 9.45 17.72
C VAL A 19 -17.51 9.99 16.31
N PHE A 20 -16.29 9.96 15.82
CA PHE A 20 -15.96 10.07 14.39
C PHE A 20 -14.51 9.67 14.17
N GLY A 21 -14.23 8.40 14.46
CA GLY A 21 -13.29 7.63 13.67
C GLY A 21 -14.09 6.45 13.17
N GLN A 22 -14.72 6.58 12.00
CA GLN A 22 -15.18 5.43 11.26
C GLN A 22 -13.94 4.60 10.94
N PHE A 23 -13.57 3.70 11.84
CA PHE A 23 -12.84 2.50 11.47
C PHE A 23 -13.83 1.71 10.63
N TYR A 24 -13.94 2.10 9.36
CA TYR A 24 -14.28 1.13 8.33
C TYR A 24 -13.09 0.18 8.29
N ASP A 25 -13.10 -0.81 9.19
CA ASP A 25 -12.62 -2.14 8.84
C ASP A 25 -13.55 -2.63 7.73
N TYR A 26 -13.35 -2.07 6.54
CA TYR A 26 -13.61 -2.83 5.35
C TYR A 26 -12.56 -3.94 5.45
N GLU A 27 -12.99 -5.12 5.90
CA GLU A 27 -12.29 -6.36 5.59
C GLU A 27 -12.28 -6.47 4.06
N SER A 28 -11.45 -5.67 3.40
CA SER A 28 -11.17 -5.83 2.00
C SER A 28 -10.55 -7.22 1.90
N PRO A 29 -11.11 -8.14 1.09
CA PRO A 29 -10.53 -9.45 0.94
C PRO A 29 -9.03 -9.28 0.68
N GLU A 30 -8.20 -9.85 1.55
CA GLU A 30 -6.75 -9.65 1.49
C GLU A 30 -6.25 -10.27 0.18
N ILE A 31 -6.02 -9.44 -0.84
CA ILE A 31 -5.54 -9.90 -2.14
C ILE A 31 -4.11 -10.38 -1.96
N ARG A 32 -3.94 -11.70 -1.98
CA ARG A 32 -2.63 -12.32 -1.91
C ARG A 32 -2.09 -12.51 -3.32
N LEU A 33 -0.83 -12.11 -3.50
CA LEU A 33 -0.10 -12.34 -4.74
C LEU A 33 0.74 -13.60 -4.61
N LYS A 34 0.72 -14.46 -5.62
CA LYS A 34 1.69 -15.54 -5.79
C LYS A 34 2.99 -14.89 -6.28
N THR A 35 3.80 -14.40 -5.35
CA THR A 35 4.95 -13.54 -5.71
C THR A 35 6.09 -14.35 -6.32
N GLY A 36 6.45 -14.03 -7.56
CA GLY A 36 7.74 -14.40 -8.17
C GLY A 36 8.83 -13.35 -7.95
N LEU A 37 8.65 -12.46 -6.97
CA LEU A 37 9.61 -11.40 -6.68
C LEU A 37 10.92 -11.97 -6.13
N PRO A 38 12.07 -11.33 -6.42
CA PRO A 38 13.31 -11.63 -5.71
C PRO A 38 13.10 -11.63 -4.18
N ASN A 39 13.73 -12.57 -3.48
CA ASN A 39 13.54 -12.79 -2.04
C ASN A 39 13.92 -11.59 -1.16
N ILE A 40 14.57 -10.57 -1.72
CA ILE A 40 14.90 -9.33 -1.02
C ILE A 40 13.70 -8.37 -0.92
N PHE A 41 12.62 -8.61 -1.66
CA PHE A 41 11.41 -7.81 -1.64
C PHE A 41 10.30 -8.49 -0.83
N VAL A 42 9.45 -7.68 -0.21
CA VAL A 42 8.24 -8.12 0.49
C VAL A 42 7.06 -7.31 -0.02
N VAL A 43 5.99 -7.98 -0.41
CA VAL A 43 4.73 -7.29 -0.72
C VAL A 43 4.07 -6.95 0.61
N GLU A 44 3.93 -5.66 0.89
CA GLU A 44 3.32 -5.13 2.10
C GLU A 44 1.81 -5.06 1.98
N SER A 45 1.32 -4.63 0.82
CA SER A 45 -0.11 -4.54 0.56
C SER A 45 -0.41 -4.53 -0.92
N VAL A 46 -1.62 -4.97 -1.25
CA VAL A 46 -2.14 -5.00 -2.61
C VAL A 46 -3.51 -4.39 -2.57
N ARG A 47 -3.71 -3.34 -3.36
CA ARG A 47 -5.00 -2.67 -3.50
C ARG A 47 -5.47 -2.85 -4.92
N GLN A 48 -6.62 -3.48 -5.09
CA GLN A 48 -7.27 -3.55 -6.39
C GLN A 48 -7.98 -2.23 -6.69
N ILE A 49 -7.77 -1.74 -7.92
CA ILE A 49 -8.32 -0.50 -8.44
C ILE A 49 -9.53 -0.79 -9.33
N SER A 50 -9.46 -1.86 -10.12
CA SER A 50 -10.58 -2.35 -10.90
C SER A 50 -10.58 -3.88 -10.96
N ASP A 51 -11.78 -4.43 -11.10
CA ASP A 51 -12.04 -5.84 -11.19
C ASP A 51 -13.01 -6.13 -12.34
N SER A 52 -12.66 -7.08 -13.20
CA SER A 52 -13.51 -7.58 -14.29
C SER A 52 -13.39 -9.10 -14.38
N GLU A 53 -14.13 -9.78 -15.25
CA GLU A 53 -14.02 -11.25 -15.36
C GLU A 53 -12.65 -11.71 -15.87
N GLN A 54 -11.98 -10.91 -16.70
CA GLN A 54 -10.76 -11.30 -17.40
C GLN A 54 -9.51 -10.56 -16.91
N GLU A 55 -9.67 -9.37 -16.33
CA GLU A 55 -8.56 -8.51 -15.94
C GLU A 55 -8.76 -7.88 -14.55
N SER A 56 -7.67 -7.75 -13.79
CA SER A 56 -7.62 -7.01 -12.53
C SER A 56 -6.52 -5.96 -12.59
N MET A 57 -6.82 -4.74 -12.18
CA MET A 57 -5.84 -3.66 -12.08
C MET A 57 -5.43 -3.45 -10.62
N LEU A 58 -4.14 -3.46 -10.34
CA LEU A 58 -3.59 -3.45 -8.98
C LEU A 58 -2.63 -2.27 -8.75
N ASN A 59 -2.69 -1.73 -7.54
CA ASN A 59 -1.62 -0.97 -6.90
C ASN A 59 -0.96 -1.86 -5.85
N ILE A 60 0.36 -1.92 -5.85
CA ILE A 60 1.13 -2.77 -4.94
C ILE A 60 2.05 -1.90 -4.10
N SER A 61 2.16 -2.17 -2.81
CA SER A 61 3.24 -1.65 -1.97
C SER A 61 4.29 -2.74 -1.76
N VAL A 62 5.54 -2.44 -2.07
CA VAL A 62 6.66 -3.38 -1.94
C VAL A 62 7.75 -2.73 -1.09
N SER A 63 8.19 -3.41 -0.05
CA SER A 63 9.37 -3.03 0.73
C SER A 63 10.57 -3.89 0.33
N VAL A 64 11.78 -3.40 0.59
CA VAL A 64 12.96 -4.27 0.66
C VAL A 64 13.13 -4.77 2.08
N LYS A 65 13.59 -6.01 2.26
CA LYS A 65 13.85 -6.60 3.58
C LYS A 65 14.98 -5.88 4.32
N LYS A 66 15.94 -5.33 3.59
CA LYS A 66 17.10 -4.63 4.13
C LYS A 66 17.64 -3.64 3.10
N GLY A 67 18.08 -2.48 3.59
CA GLY A 67 18.70 -1.46 2.76
C GLY A 67 17.68 -0.46 2.21
N ARG A 68 18.13 0.34 1.25
CA ARG A 68 17.34 1.42 0.66
C ARG A 68 17.15 1.25 -0.84
N ILE A 69 16.02 1.71 -1.35
CA ILE A 69 15.76 1.87 -2.77
C ILE A 69 16.57 3.08 -3.25
N GLU A 70 17.52 2.85 -4.15
CA GLU A 70 18.34 3.91 -4.73
C GLU A 70 17.73 4.45 -6.02
N SER A 71 17.14 3.59 -6.83
CA SER A 71 16.45 3.98 -8.05
C SER A 71 15.40 2.96 -8.47
N VAL A 72 14.38 3.47 -9.18
CA VAL A 72 13.32 2.67 -9.79
C VAL A 72 13.10 3.20 -11.21
N GLY A 73 13.18 2.31 -12.18
CA GLY A 73 12.84 2.56 -13.57
C GLY A 73 11.79 1.57 -14.07
N LYS A 74 11.09 1.92 -15.16
CA LYS A 74 10.17 1.04 -15.87
C LYS A 74 10.53 1.01 -17.34
N GLU A 75 10.77 -0.19 -17.86
CA GLU A 75 11.13 -0.40 -19.27
C GLU A 75 10.55 -1.73 -19.77
N GLY A 76 9.82 -1.72 -20.89
CA GLY A 76 9.39 -2.95 -21.56
C GLY A 76 8.58 -3.96 -20.72
N GLY A 77 7.81 -3.52 -19.73
CA GLY A 77 7.06 -4.41 -18.82
C GLY A 77 7.90 -4.96 -17.66
N PHE A 78 9.10 -4.42 -17.47
CA PHE A 78 9.97 -4.67 -16.34
C PHE A 78 10.06 -3.43 -15.45
N TRP A 79 10.11 -3.69 -14.15
CA TRP A 79 10.57 -2.74 -13.16
C TRP A 79 12.04 -3.03 -12.88
N ILE A 80 12.88 -2.01 -13.06
CA ILE A 80 14.32 -2.06 -12.83
C ILE A 80 14.57 -1.34 -11.50
N VAL A 81 14.90 -2.09 -10.46
CA VAL A 81 15.00 -1.56 -9.10
C VAL A 81 16.41 -1.75 -8.58
N THR A 82 17.09 -0.66 -8.21
CA THR A 82 18.41 -0.73 -7.59
C THR A 82 18.27 -0.58 -6.09
N VAL A 83 18.78 -1.56 -5.35
CA VAL A 83 18.75 -1.61 -3.89
C VAL A 83 20.17 -1.51 -3.37
N ARG A 84 20.40 -0.58 -2.45
CA ARG A 84 21.67 -0.40 -1.76
C ARG A 84 21.57 -0.94 -0.35
N THR A 85 22.30 -2.01 -0.06
CA THR A 85 22.34 -2.66 1.26
C THR A 85 23.41 -2.06 2.17
N SER A 86 24.44 -1.42 1.61
CA SER A 86 25.48 -0.72 2.34
C SER A 86 26.12 0.40 1.50
N SER A 87 27.03 1.19 2.07
CA SER A 87 27.75 2.23 1.32
C SER A 87 28.54 1.69 0.12
N LYS A 88 28.95 0.41 0.14
CA LYS A 88 29.78 -0.22 -0.90
C LYS A 88 29.05 -1.28 -1.74
N GLU A 89 27.81 -1.60 -1.40
CA GLU A 89 27.08 -2.70 -2.01
C GLU A 89 25.71 -2.24 -2.51
N ALA A 90 25.51 -2.35 -3.82
CA ALA A 90 24.25 -2.12 -4.49
C ALA A 90 23.99 -3.25 -5.50
N SER A 91 22.73 -3.60 -5.68
CA SER A 91 22.29 -4.63 -6.62
C SER A 91 21.06 -4.17 -7.37
N THR A 92 21.01 -4.45 -8.66
CA THR A 92 19.88 -4.12 -9.53
C THR A 92 19.06 -5.37 -9.81
N TYR A 93 17.76 -5.25 -9.65
CA TYR A 93 16.80 -6.34 -9.79
C TYR A 93 15.83 -6.02 -10.91
N LEU A 94 15.51 -7.04 -11.70
CA LEU A 94 14.52 -6.99 -12.76
C LEU A 94 13.27 -7.72 -12.28
N VAL A 95 12.17 -6.97 -12.16
CA VAL A 95 10.86 -7.50 -11.74
C VAL A 95 9.92 -7.43 -12.94
N LYS A 96 9.46 -8.57 -13.44
CA LYS A 96 8.54 -8.59 -14.59
C LYS A 96 7.11 -8.43 -14.09
N GLU A 97 6.31 -7.61 -14.78
CA GLU A 97 4.89 -7.44 -14.42
C GLU A 97 4.11 -8.76 -14.51
N SER A 98 4.49 -9.67 -15.41
CA SER A 98 3.87 -10.99 -15.57
C SER A 98 4.08 -11.94 -14.39
N GLN A 99 4.99 -11.61 -13.46
CA GLN A 99 5.20 -12.40 -12.24
C GLN A 99 4.11 -12.17 -11.19
N PHE A 100 3.31 -11.12 -11.32
CA PHE A 100 2.22 -10.85 -10.40
C PHE A 100 0.97 -11.64 -10.81
N LYS A 101 0.52 -12.52 -9.91
CA LYS A 101 -0.69 -13.33 -10.05
C LYS A 101 -1.49 -13.26 -8.76
N ILE A 102 -2.80 -13.08 -8.86
CA ILE A 102 -3.71 -13.14 -7.71
C ILE A 102 -3.94 -14.62 -7.39
N VAL A 103 -3.74 -14.98 -6.12
CA VAL A 103 -3.96 -16.36 -5.63
C VAL A 103 -5.45 -16.68 -5.74
N GLY A 104 -5.80 -17.79 -6.40
CA GLY A 104 -7.18 -18.20 -6.65
C GLY A 104 -7.80 -17.60 -7.91
N GLU A 105 -7.11 -16.67 -8.59
CA GLU A 105 -7.52 -16.06 -9.86
C GLU A 105 -6.36 -16.08 -10.88
N GLU A 106 -5.61 -17.18 -10.95
CA GLU A 106 -4.36 -17.25 -11.73
C GLU A 106 -4.56 -17.13 -13.25
N SER A 107 -5.75 -17.50 -13.74
CA SER A 107 -6.16 -17.37 -15.14
C SER A 107 -6.43 -15.92 -15.55
N LYS A 108 -6.62 -15.03 -14.57
CA LYS A 108 -6.89 -13.62 -14.81
C LYS A 108 -5.63 -12.86 -15.20
N LYS A 109 -5.79 -11.89 -16.08
CA LYS A 109 -4.70 -10.98 -16.43
C LYS A 109 -4.56 -9.92 -15.35
N VAL A 110 -3.38 -9.84 -14.76
CA VAL A 110 -3.05 -8.82 -13.77
C VAL A 110 -2.37 -7.65 -14.47
N ILE A 111 -2.90 -6.45 -14.27
CA ILE A 111 -2.35 -5.19 -14.79
C ILE A 111 -1.84 -4.38 -13.60
N ILE A 112 -0.55 -4.04 -13.61
CA ILE A 112 0.06 -3.23 -12.56
C ILE A 112 -0.06 -1.76 -12.92
N ASN A 113 -0.93 -1.05 -12.21
CA ASN A 113 -1.07 0.40 -12.37
C ASN A 113 0.11 1.13 -11.72
N ALA A 114 0.43 0.78 -10.47
CA ALA A 114 1.56 1.36 -9.75
C ALA A 114 2.18 0.38 -8.75
N ILE A 115 3.49 0.53 -8.54
CA ILE A 115 4.21 -0.08 -7.41
C ILE A 115 4.81 1.04 -6.57
N HIS A 116 4.47 1.05 -5.28
CA HIS A 116 5.02 1.96 -4.31
C HIS A 116 6.16 1.27 -3.55
N TRP A 117 7.39 1.69 -3.83
CA TRP A 117 8.60 1.07 -3.28
C TRP A 117 8.98 1.73 -1.95
N LYS A 118 9.33 0.91 -0.96
CA LYS A 118 9.73 1.36 0.38
C LYS A 118 11.09 0.79 0.76
N ASP A 119 11.81 1.58 1.54
CA ASP A 119 13.05 1.14 2.18
C ASP A 119 12.77 0.06 3.23
N GLY A 120 13.80 -0.72 3.54
CA GLY A 120 13.78 -1.73 4.58
C GLY A 120 14.45 -1.20 5.84
N ASN A 121 13.82 -1.47 6.99
CA ASN A 121 14.41 -1.21 8.31
C ASN A 121 15.59 -2.14 8.60
#